data_AF-A0A1S0UN56-F1
#
_entry.id   AF-A0A1S0UN56-F1
#
_cell.length_a   1.000
_cell.length_b   1.000
_cell.length_c   1.000
_cell.angle_alpha   90.00
_cell.angle_beta   90.00
_cell.angle_gamma   90.00
#
_symmetry.space_group_name_H-M   'P 1'
#
loop_
_entity.id
_entity.type
_entity.pdbx_description
1 polymer ?
#
loop_
_entity_poly.entity_id
_entity_poly.type
_entity_poly.pdbx_seq_one_letter_code
_entity_poly.pdbx_strand_id
1 'polypeptide(L)'
;MSDTIIKSAQPAKQKLEDLLDEVKAMDLTPPDQHLAVEEKQQQFELKRRTIEEKIRRLKLYVATPGSTNKKWLEYIQKQKSAQKRKEENK
;
A
#
# COMPACT_ATOMS: atom_id res chain seq x y z
N MET A 1 -11.42 -18.86 9.10
CA MET A 1 -10.65 -18.56 7.87
C MET A 1 -10.90 -17.16 7.35
N SER A 2 -12.14 -16.70 7.19
CA SER A 2 -12.42 -15.30 6.81
C SER A 2 -11.73 -14.28 7.75
N ASP A 3 -11.90 -14.45 9.06
CA ASP A 3 -11.23 -13.62 10.08
C ASP A 3 -9.71 -13.69 10.01
N THR A 4 -9.17 -14.85 9.66
CA THR A 4 -7.72 -15.06 9.48
C THR A 4 -7.20 -14.23 8.32
N ILE A 5 -7.96 -14.14 7.22
CA ILE A 5 -7.55 -13.36 6.06
C ILE A 5 -7.69 -11.86 6.33
N ILE A 6 -8.76 -11.42 7.00
CA ILE A 6 -8.91 -10.02 7.44
C ILE A 6 -7.76 -9.61 8.38
N LYS A 7 -7.47 -10.44 9.40
CA LYS A 7 -6.33 -10.21 10.31
C LYS A 7 -4.99 -10.18 9.58
N SER A 8 -4.83 -10.95 8.50
CA SER A 8 -3.59 -10.92 7.69
C SER A 8 -3.44 -9.65 6.84
N ALA A 9 -4.55 -8.98 6.49
CA ALA A 9 -4.55 -7.73 5.71
C ALA A 9 -4.32 -6.48 6.57
N GLN A 10 -4.78 -6.52 7.83
CA GLN A 10 -4.73 -5.41 8.79
C GLN A 10 -3.36 -4.71 8.89
N PRO A 11 -2.22 -5.43 9.02
CA PRO A 11 -0.91 -4.78 9.10
C PRO A 11 -0.55 -3.98 7.83
N ALA A 12 -0.94 -4.48 6.65
CA ALA A 12 -0.67 -3.77 5.40
C ALA A 12 -1.58 -2.55 5.24
N LYS A 13 -2.84 -2.64 5.70
CA LYS A 13 -3.76 -1.51 5.76
C LYS A 13 -3.20 -0.39 6.65
N GLN A 14 -2.80 -0.71 7.88
CA GLN A 14 -2.24 0.29 8.81
C GLN A 14 -1.02 1.00 8.21
N LYS A 15 -0.08 0.24 7.63
CA LYS A 15 1.10 0.81 6.97
C LYS A 15 0.77 1.74 5.80
N LEU A 16 -0.33 1.50 5.09
CA LEU A 16 -0.77 2.38 4.01
C LEU A 16 -1.44 3.65 4.54
N GLU A 17 -2.20 3.56 5.64
CA GLU A 17 -2.78 4.71 6.32
C GLU A 17 -1.67 5.60 6.90
N ASP A 18 -0.69 5.02 7.60
CA ASP A 18 0.47 5.74 8.13
C ASP A 18 1.27 6.42 7.00
N LEU A 19 1.52 5.71 5.90
CA LEU A 19 2.23 6.27 4.74
C LEU A 19 1.46 7.43 4.10
N LEU A 20 0.13 7.36 4.07
CA LEU A 20 -0.70 8.44 3.54
C LEU A 20 -0.58 9.70 4.41
N ASP A 21 -0.56 9.54 5.73
CA ASP A 21 -0.39 10.66 6.65
C ASP A 21 1.02 11.23 6.59
N GLU A 22 2.05 10.39 6.44
CA GLU A 22 3.42 10.84 6.14
C GLU A 22 3.48 11.68 4.86
N VAL A 23 2.82 11.24 3.79
CA VAL A 23 2.78 11.96 2.51
C VAL A 23 2.04 13.29 2.63
N LYS A 24 0.92 13.34 3.36
CA LYS A 24 0.21 14.61 3.62
C LYS A 24 1.06 15.60 4.40
N ALA A 25 1.93 15.11 5.29
CA ALA A 25 2.82 15.93 6.10
C ALA A 25 4.11 16.35 5.36
N MET A 26 4.34 15.87 4.13
CA MET A 26 5.53 16.25 3.38
C MET A 26 5.49 17.71 2.96
N ASP A 27 6.53 18.46 3.33
CA ASP A 27 6.75 19.78 2.78
C ASP A 27 7.41 19.70 1.39
N LEU A 28 6.59 19.91 0.36
CA LEU A 28 7.02 20.00 -1.04
C LEU A 28 6.99 21.42 -1.57
N THR A 29 6.94 22.42 -0.69
CA THR A 29 7.04 23.83 -1.11
C THR A 29 8.35 24.08 -1.86
N PRO A 30 8.37 24.96 -2.86
CA PRO A 30 9.60 25.38 -3.51
C PRO A 30 10.57 26.01 -2.49
N PRO A 31 11.89 25.77 -2.62
CA PRO A 31 12.90 26.49 -1.84
C PRO A 31 12.77 28.00 -2.02
N ASP A 32 13.17 28.76 -0.99
CA ASP A 32 13.20 30.22 -1.04
C ASP A 32 14.04 30.72 -2.23
N GLN A 33 13.48 31.67 -2.97
CA GLN A 33 14.09 32.28 -4.14
C GLN A 33 15.37 33.05 -3.82
N HIS A 34 15.57 33.46 -2.56
CA HIS A 34 16.75 34.19 -2.10
C HIS A 34 17.93 33.28 -1.70
N LEU A 35 17.73 31.97 -1.62
CA LEU A 35 18.81 31.02 -1.29
C LEU A 35 19.87 30.93 -2.39
N ALA A 36 21.08 30.56 -1.99
CA ALA A 36 22.14 30.24 -2.94
C ALA A 36 21.75 29.03 -3.81
N VAL A 37 22.34 28.93 -4.99
CA VAL A 37 22.00 27.88 -5.97
C VAL A 37 22.29 26.50 -5.39
N GLU A 38 23.39 26.35 -4.67
CA GLU A 38 23.82 25.11 -4.03
C GLU A 38 22.84 24.66 -2.95
N GLU A 39 22.33 25.61 -2.14
CA GLU A 39 21.35 25.34 -1.10
C GLU A 39 20.01 24.90 -1.70
N LYS A 40 19.55 25.58 -2.76
CA LYS A 40 18.36 25.17 -3.52
C LYS A 40 18.52 23.76 -4.08
N GLN A 41 19.68 23.45 -4.66
CA GLN A 41 19.96 22.13 -5.22
C GLN A 41 19.91 21.05 -4.13
N GLN A 42 20.50 21.29 -2.96
CA GLN A 42 20.43 20.36 -1.83
C GLN A 42 18.98 20.12 -1.36
N GLN A 43 18.17 21.18 -1.28
CA GLN A 43 16.76 21.02 -0.91
C GLN A 43 15.97 20.22 -1.94
N PHE A 44 16.17 20.46 -3.24
CA PHE A 44 15.51 19.67 -4.28
C PHE A 44 15.95 18.20 -4.25
N GLU A 45 17.24 17.94 -4.06
CA GLU A 45 17.75 16.58 -3.94
C GLU A 45 17.18 15.84 -2.72
N LEU A 46 17.06 16.53 -1.58
CA LEU A 46 16.42 15.97 -0.39
C LEU A 46 14.95 15.64 -0.67
N LYS A 47 14.18 16.59 -1.24
CA LYS A 47 12.77 16.38 -1.58
C LYS A 47 12.60 15.23 -2.57
N ARG A 48 13.44 15.14 -3.60
CA ARG A 48 13.47 14.03 -4.58
C ARG A 48 13.68 12.69 -3.89
N ARG A 49 14.70 12.57 -3.03
CA ARG A 49 14.99 11.34 -2.29
C ARG A 49 13.83 10.92 -1.41
N THR A 50 13.21 11.86 -0.71
CA THR A 50 12.03 11.59 0.12
C THR A 50 10.86 11.07 -0.72
N ILE A 51 10.58 11.68 -1.88
CA ILE A 51 9.51 11.20 -2.78
C ILE A 51 9.80 9.78 -3.27
N GLU A 52 11.03 9.50 -3.72
CA GLU A 52 11.43 8.16 -4.18
C GLU A 52 11.28 7.11 -3.08
N GLU A 53 11.60 7.47 -1.84
CA GLU A 53 11.44 6.64 -0.66
C GLU A 53 9.96 6.28 -0.40
N LYS A 54 9.07 7.28 -0.44
CA LYS A 54 7.62 7.06 -0.30
C LYS A 54 7.06 6.17 -1.41
N ILE A 55 7.48 6.38 -2.65
CA ILE A 55 7.06 5.54 -3.79
C ILE A 55 7.50 4.09 -3.59
N ARG A 56 8.72 3.84 -3.09
CA ARG A 56 9.20 2.49 -2.79
C ARG A 56 8.38 1.82 -1.69
N ARG A 57 8.08 2.52 -0.59
CA ARG A 57 7.21 2.01 0.48
C ARG A 57 5.81 1.69 -0.02
N LEU A 58 5.22 2.57 -0.82
CA LEU A 58 3.88 2.36 -1.39
C LEU A 58 3.84 1.07 -2.22
N LYS A 59 4.81 0.87 -3.11
CA LYS A 59 4.92 -0.35 -3.93
C LYS A 59 5.01 -1.60 -3.06
N LEU A 60 5.81 -1.56 -1.99
CA LEU A 60 5.96 -2.67 -1.05
C LEU A 60 4.64 -2.99 -0.33
N TYR A 61 3.97 -1.97 0.20
CA TYR A 61 2.78 -2.16 1.03
C TYR A 61 1.54 -2.55 0.22
N VAL A 62 1.42 -2.14 -1.04
CA VAL A 62 0.30 -2.53 -1.93
C VAL A 62 0.39 -3.99 -2.41
N ALA A 63 1.59 -4.58 -2.43
CA ALA A 63 1.76 -5.98 -2.82
C ALA A 63 1.02 -6.96 -1.88
N THR A 64 0.97 -6.66 -0.58
CA THR A 64 0.34 -7.52 0.43
C THR A 64 -1.20 -7.58 0.29
N PRO A 65 -1.94 -6.46 0.18
CA PRO A 65 -3.37 -6.47 -0.13
C PRO A 65 -3.69 -7.21 -1.43
N GLY A 66 -2.87 -7.05 -2.49
CA GLY A 66 -3.07 -7.77 -3.76
C GLY A 66 -3.03 -9.29 -3.58
N SER A 67 -2.04 -9.79 -2.85
CA SER A 67 -1.93 -11.24 -2.54
C SER A 67 -3.06 -11.74 -1.65
N THR A 68 -3.53 -10.90 -0.73
CA THR A 68 -4.59 -11.23 0.21
C THR A 68 -5.94 -11.30 -0.49
N ASN A 69 -6.22 -10.36 -1.39
CA ASN A 69 -7.41 -10.35 -2.23
C ASN A 69 -7.49 -11.61 -3.11
N LYS A 70 -6.36 -12.02 -3.72
CA LYS A 70 -6.29 -13.27 -4.51
C LYS A 70 -6.68 -14.50 -3.68
N LYS A 71 -6.14 -14.64 -2.46
CA LYS A 71 -6.48 -15.75 -1.56
C LYS A 71 -7.96 -15.75 -1.17
N TRP A 72 -8.55 -14.56 -0.99
CA TRP A 72 -9.98 -14.43 -0.68
C TRP A 72 -10.87 -14.88 -1.85
N LEU A 73 -10.53 -14.47 -3.07
CA LEU A 73 -11.24 -14.91 -4.29
C LEU A 73 -11.15 -16.43 -4.49
N GLU A 74 -9.96 -17.00 -4.33
CA GLU A 74 -9.76 -18.47 -4.40
C GLU A 74 -10.60 -19.20 -3.35
N TYR A 75 -10.71 -18.66 -2.13
CA TYR A 75 -11.54 -19.24 -1.08
C TYR A 75 -13.02 -19.22 -1.43
N ILE A 76 -13.56 -18.09 -1.91
CA ILE A 76 -14.95 -17.96 -2.35
C ILE A 76 -15.26 -18.97 -3.47
N GLN A 77 -14.35 -19.08 -4.44
CA GLN A 77 -14.53 -19.97 -5.60
C GLN A 77 -14.54 -21.46 -5.19
N LYS A 78 -13.69 -21.84 -4.23
CA LYS A 78 -13.71 -23.19 -3.62
C LYS A 78 -15.01 -23.47 -2.88
N GLN A 79 -15.53 -22.52 -2.10
CA GLN A 79 -16.82 -22.67 -1.43
C GLN A 79 -17.97 -22.87 -2.42
N LYS A 80 -18.03 -22.04 -3.48
CA LYS A 80 -19.06 -22.13 -4.51
C LYS A 80 -19.05 -23.47 -5.26
N SER A 81 -17.87 -23.98 -5.59
CA SER A 81 -17.73 -25.29 -6.24
C SER A 81 -18.07 -26.46 -5.32
N ALA A 82 -17.73 -26.39 -4.03
CA ALA A 82 -18.12 -27.40 -3.04
C ALA A 82 -19.65 -27.43 -2.83
N GLN A 83 -20.30 -26.27 -2.83
CA GLN A 83 -21.76 -26.15 -2.73
C GLN A 83 -22.44 -26.82 -3.93
N LYS A 84 -22.00 -26.50 -5.15
CA LYS A 84 -22.57 -27.05 -6.39
C LYS A 84 -22.49 -28.59 -6.45
N ARG A 85 -21.35 -29.17 -6.04
CA ARG A 85 -21.19 -30.63 -5.95
C ARG A 85 -22.09 -31.31 -4.92
N LYS A 86 -22.50 -30.59 -3.87
CA LYS A 86 -23.47 -31.09 -2.87
C LYS A 86 -24.90 -31.03 -3.39
N GLU A 87 -25.22 -30.07 -4.26
CA GLU A 87 -26.52 -29.95 -4.93
C GLU A 87 -26.69 -30.99 -6.06
N GLU A 88 -25.63 -31.28 -6.80
CA GLU A 88 -25.63 -32.29 -7.89
C GLU A 88 -25.70 -33.75 -7.38
N ASN A 89 -25.32 -34.01 -6.13
CA ASN A 89 -25.37 -35.33 -5.48
C ASN A 89 -26.62 -35.51 -4.58
N LYS A 90 -27.59 -34.60 -4.68
CA LYS A 90 -28.87 -34.65 -3.98
C LYS A 90 -29.98 -35.05 -4.95
#